data_AF-A0A380SW98-F1
#
_entry.id   AF-A0A380SW98-F1
#
_cell.length_a   1.000
_cell.length_b   1.000
_cell.length_c   1.000
_cell.angle_alpha   90.00
_cell.angle_beta   90.00
_cell.angle_gamma   90.00
#
_symmetry.space_group_name_H-M   'P 1'
#
loop_
_entity.id
_entity.type
_entity.pdbx_description
1 polymer ?
#
loop_
_entity_poly.entity_id
_entity_poly.type
_entity_poly.pdbx_seq_one_letter_code
_entity_poly.pdbx_strand_id
1 'polypeptide(L)' 'MNPPIQMPDDAQDDLREVQGILVLLSLALAVIASPATPVIVARVTAAIAQHTALAWAEMLEGVIAEQGGDL' A
#
# COMPACT_ATOMS: atom_id res chain seq x y z
N MET A 1 24.60 -16.84 22.27
CA MET A 1 24.31 -16.38 20.90
C MET A 1 22.82 -16.53 20.69
N ASN A 2 22.09 -15.42 20.59
CA ASN A 2 20.66 -15.45 20.30
C ASN A 2 20.48 -15.78 18.81
N PRO A 3 19.62 -16.74 18.42
CA PRO A 3 19.38 -17.00 17.01
C PRO A 3 18.73 -15.77 16.35
N PRO A 4 19.06 -15.45 15.09
CA PRO A 4 18.31 -14.42 14.37
C PRO A 4 16.86 -14.88 14.29
N ILE A 5 15.92 -13.99 14.63
CA ILE A 5 14.49 -14.22 14.39
C ILE A 5 14.34 -14.35 12.88
N GLN A 6 14.18 -15.58 12.41
CA GLN A 6 13.97 -15.88 11.01
C GLN A 6 12.50 -15.57 10.71
N MET A 7 12.26 -14.38 10.17
CA MET A 7 10.95 -14.02 9.64
C MET A 7 10.64 -15.02 8.52
N PRO A 8 9.45 -15.66 8.49
CA PRO A 8 9.08 -16.51 7.36
C PRO A 8 9.17 -15.67 6.07
N ASP A 9 9.80 -16.25 5.04
CA ASP A 9 10.09 -15.59 3.75
C ASP A 9 8.81 -14.94 3.16
N ASP A 10 7.68 -15.62 3.31
CA ASP A 10 6.37 -15.18 2.84
C ASP A 10 5.95 -13.81 3.44
N ALA A 11 6.22 -13.59 4.73
CA ALA A 11 5.89 -12.32 5.38
C ALA A 11 6.78 -11.16 4.93
N GLN A 12 8.00 -11.45 4.46
CA GLN A 12 8.88 -10.42 3.88
C GLN A 12 8.44 -10.01 2.49
N ASP A 13 7.93 -10.96 1.70
CA ASP A 13 7.38 -10.69 0.37
C ASP A 13 6.10 -9.87 0.45
N ASP A 14 5.19 -10.18 1.39
CA ASP A 14 3.98 -9.38 1.65
C ASP A 14 4.32 -7.92 2.03
N LEU A 15 5.29 -7.72 2.93
CA LEU A 15 5.74 -6.39 3.33
C LEU A 15 6.36 -5.60 2.17
N ARG A 16 7.08 -6.28 1.28
CA ARG A 16 7.65 -5.67 0.06
C ARG A 16 6.55 -5.27 -0.91
N GLU A 17 5.52 -6.11 -1.05
CA GLU A 17 4.36 -5.79 -1.87
C GLU A 17 3.69 -4.52 -1.34
N VAL A 18 3.32 -4.48 -0.05
CA VAL A 18 2.72 -3.32 0.64
C VAL A 18 3.56 -2.05 0.43
N GLN A 19 4.89 -2.16 0.58
CA GLN A 19 5.79 -1.04 0.33
C GLN A 19 5.66 -0.52 -1.12
N GLY A 20 5.54 -1.40 -2.10
CA GLY A 20 5.32 -1.05 -3.50
C GLY A 20 4.07 -0.20 -3.70
N ILE A 21 2.94 -0.56 -3.10
CA ILE A 21 1.69 0.22 -3.23
C ILE A 21 1.80 1.56 -2.52
N LEU A 22 2.41 1.60 -1.34
CA LEU A 22 2.61 2.87 -0.64
C LEU A 22 3.45 3.85 -1.46
N VAL A 23 4.46 3.35 -2.19
CA VAL A 23 5.24 4.16 -3.14
C VAL A 23 4.38 4.64 -4.31
N LEU A 24 3.55 3.77 -4.89
CA LEU A 24 2.66 4.15 -6.00
C LEU A 24 1.59 5.16 -5.57
N LEU A 25 1.00 5.00 -4.38
CA LEU A 25 0.05 5.95 -3.80
C LEU A 25 0.73 7.29 -3.50
N SER A 26 1.97 7.27 -3.02
CA SER A 26 2.77 8.49 -2.81
C SER A 26 3.04 9.21 -4.14
N LEU A 27 3.33 8.47 -5.20
CA LEU A 27 3.48 9.04 -6.54
C LEU A 27 2.17 9.63 -7.05
N ALA A 28 1.05 8.93 -6.89
CA ALA A 28 -0.27 9.44 -7.26
C ALA A 28 -0.57 10.75 -6.51
N LEU A 29 -0.27 10.82 -5.22
CA LEU A 29 -0.43 12.03 -4.41
C LEU A 29 0.44 13.19 -4.95
N ALA A 30 1.70 12.93 -5.31
CA ALA A 30 2.58 13.93 -5.91
C ALA A 30 2.04 14.45 -7.25
N VAL A 31 1.48 13.56 -8.08
CA VAL A 31 0.84 13.93 -9.35
C VAL A 31 -0.40 14.80 -9.10
N ILE A 32 -1.23 14.45 -8.13
CA ILE A 32 -2.45 15.21 -7.79
C ILE A 32 -2.12 16.59 -7.23
N ALA A 33 -1.09 16.69 -6.38
CA ALA A 33 -0.68 17.93 -5.74
C ALA A 33 0.11 18.86 -6.69
N SER A 34 0.60 18.36 -7.83
CA SER A 34 1.38 19.15 -8.76
C SER A 34 0.53 20.24 -9.43
N PRO A 35 0.96 21.51 -9.39
CA PRO A 35 0.23 22.62 -10.02
C PRO A 35 0.24 22.55 -11.55
N ALA A 36 1.13 21.74 -12.14
CA ALA A 36 1.19 21.51 -13.57
C ALA A 36 0.20 20.43 -14.05
N THR A 37 -0.44 19.71 -13.13
CA THR A 37 -1.37 18.62 -13.48
C THR A 37 -2.73 19.20 -13.86
N PRO A 38 -3.26 18.89 -15.07
CA PRO A 38 -4.61 19.32 -15.45
C PRO A 38 -5.65 18.77 -14.49
N VAL A 39 -6.67 19.57 -14.14
CA VAL A 39 -7.70 19.23 -13.14
C VAL A 39 -8.37 17.88 -13.40
N ILE A 40 -8.65 17.55 -14.66
CA ILE A 40 -9.27 16.27 -15.03
C ILE A 40 -8.34 15.10 -14.71
N VAL A 41 -7.05 15.24 -15.03
CA VAL A 41 -6.03 14.21 -14.75
C VAL A 41 -5.90 14.01 -13.25
N ALA A 42 -5.80 15.07 -12.46
CA ALA A 42 -5.73 14.98 -11.00
C ALA A 42 -6.96 14.25 -10.42
N ARG A 43 -8.17 14.53 -10.92
CA ARG A 43 -9.40 13.87 -10.47
C ARG A 43 -9.44 12.37 -10.81
N VAL A 44 -9.07 12.03 -12.04
CA VAL A 44 -9.02 10.62 -12.47
C VAL A 44 -7.96 9.86 -11.68
N THR A 45 -6.78 10.44 -11.51
CA THR A 45 -5.71 9.85 -10.69
C THR A 45 -6.16 9.68 -9.25
N ALA A 46 -6.86 10.66 -8.66
CA ALA A 46 -7.41 10.55 -7.32
C ALA A 46 -8.43 9.42 -7.20
N ALA A 47 -9.35 9.28 -8.15
CA ALA A 47 -10.34 8.21 -8.15
C ALA A 47 -9.70 6.82 -8.25
N ILE A 48 -8.70 6.67 -9.12
CA ILE A 48 -7.96 5.40 -9.27
C ILE A 48 -7.19 5.10 -7.97
N ALA A 49 -6.43 6.07 -7.44
CA ALA A 49 -5.66 5.90 -6.22
C ALA A 49 -6.55 5.53 -5.01
N GLN A 50 -7.73 6.16 -4.90
CA GLN A 50 -8.71 5.83 -3.86
C GLN A 50 -9.22 4.39 -4.00
N HIS A 51 -9.57 3.96 -5.21
CA HIS A 51 -10.05 2.60 -5.44
C HIS A 51 -8.95 1.57 -5.16
N THR A 52 -7.72 1.82 -5.61
CA THR A 52 -6.56 0.98 -5.30
C THR A 52 -6.31 0.91 -3.80
N ALA A 53 -6.36 2.04 -3.08
CA ALA A 53 -6.16 2.07 -1.63
C ALA A 53 -7.24 1.28 -0.87
N LEU A 54 -8.51 1.36 -1.31
CA LEU A 54 -9.60 0.61 -0.68
C LEU A 54 -9.46 -0.90 -0.89
N ALA A 55 -9.20 -1.35 -2.12
CA ALA A 55 -8.96 -2.76 -2.42
C ALA A 55 -7.76 -3.32 -1.63
N TRP A 56 -6.72 -2.51 -1.47
CA TRP A 56 -5.55 -2.87 -0.66
C TRP A 56 -5.82 -2.89 0.84
N ALA A 57 -6.66 -1.99 1.35
CA ALA A 57 -7.05 -2.00 2.77
C ALA A 57 -7.81 -3.28 3.12
N GLU A 58 -8.74 -3.71 2.26
CA GLU A 58 -9.49 -4.96 2.44
C GLU A 58 -8.57 -6.20 2.41
N MET A 59 -7.61 -6.23 1.49
CA MET A 59 -6.62 -7.31 1.42
C MET A 59 -5.70 -7.32 2.65
N LEU A 60 -5.24 -6.15 3.09
CA LEU A 60 -4.34 -6.01 4.24
C LEU A 60 -5.01 -6.42 5.55
N GLU A 61 -6.32 -6.15 5.71
CA GLU A 61 -7.10 -6.63 6.85
C GLU A 61 -7.08 -8.16 6.95
N GLY A 62 -7.15 -8.87 5.81
CA GLY A 62 -6.99 -10.32 5.75
C GLY A 62 -5.60 -10.79 6.20
N VAL A 63 -4.53 -10.16 5.69
CA VAL A 63 -3.15 -10.48 6.08
C VAL A 63 -2.92 -10.25 7.59
N ILE A 64 -3.43 -9.15 8.14
CA ILE A 64 -3.29 -8.82 9.57
C ILE A 64 -4.01 -9.87 10.44
N ALA A 65 -5.22 -10.28 10.05
CA ALA A 65 -5.99 -11.29 10.76
C ALA A 65 -5.29 -12.67 10.73
N GLU A 66 -4.69 -13.06 9.60
CA GLU A 66 -3.94 -14.31 9.47
C GLU A 66 -2.66 -14.35 10.32
N GLN A 67 -2.04 -13.19 10.56
CA GLN A 67 -0.84 -13.05 11.41
C GLN A 67 -1.17 -12.97 12.91
N GLY A 68 -2.44 -13.15 13.30
CA GLY A 68 -2.87 -13.14 14.71
C GLY A 68 -3.00 -11.74 15.32
N GLY A 69 -3.17 -10.71 14.49
CA GLY A 69 -3.56 -9.38 14.94
C GLY A 69 -4.99 -9.40 15.47
N ASP A 70 -5.15 -9.50 16.80
CA ASP A 70 -6.45 -9.35 17.46
C ASP A 70 -6.91 -7.88 17.31
N LEU A 71 -8.13 -7.67 16.80
CA LEU A 71 -8.75 -6.34 16.67
C LEU A 71 -9.15 -5.77 18.03
#